data_AF-A0A1Y4CYH3-F1
#
_entry.id   AF-A0A1Y4CYH3-F1
#
_cell.length_a   1.000
_cell.length_b   1.000
_cell.length_c   1.000
_cell.angle_alpha   90.00
_cell.angle_beta   90.00
_cell.angle_gamma   90.00
#
_symmetry.space_group_name_H-M   'P 1'
#
loop_
_entity.id
_entity.type
_entity.pdbx_description
1 polymer ?
#
loop_
_entity_poly.entity_id
_entity_poly.type
_entity_poly.pdbx_seq_one_letter_code
_entity_poly.pdbx_strand_id
1 'polypeptide(L)'
;MDTVKAYQRHDITDELWCKIAPFFPNGTGKRGRPTGDNRRFFNAVAWIIRSGAPWRDLPPDYGNWNSIFVRFRRLAKAGFWEKLASSFSDCPDLEWVMLDASHIKVH
;
A
#
# COMPACT_ATOMS: atom_id res chain seq x y z
N MET A 1 21.17 7.62 -16.85
CA MET A 1 19.80 7.57 -17.39
C MET A 1 19.02 6.64 -16.48
N ASP A 2 18.55 7.18 -15.37
CA ASP A 2 17.72 6.44 -14.43
C ASP A 2 16.39 6.12 -15.11
N THR A 3 16.14 4.82 -15.31
CA THR A 3 14.88 4.32 -15.81
C THR A 3 13.79 4.75 -14.84
N VAL A 4 13.09 5.83 -15.14
CA VAL A 4 11.82 6.16 -14.51
C VAL A 4 10.89 4.99 -14.79
N LYS A 5 10.77 4.08 -13.81
CA LYS A 5 9.73 3.04 -13.81
C LYS A 5 8.42 3.79 -14.08
N ALA A 6 7.77 3.48 -15.19
CA ALA A 6 6.48 4.05 -15.53
C ALA A 6 5.55 3.77 -14.34
N TYR A 7 5.25 4.82 -13.57
CA TYR A 7 4.28 4.75 -12.50
C TYR A 7 2.95 4.34 -13.15
N GLN A 8 2.46 3.14 -12.85
CA GLN A 8 1.18 2.71 -13.39
C GLN A 8 0.10 3.69 -12.91
N ARG A 9 -0.97 3.87 -13.68
CA ARG A 9 -2.08 4.81 -13.40
C ARG A 9 -2.64 4.72 -11.96
N HIS A 10 -2.44 3.58 -11.29
CA HIS A 10 -2.96 3.27 -9.97
C HIS A 10 -1.91 3.38 -8.85
N ASP A 11 -0.69 3.84 -9.13
CA ASP A 11 0.33 4.06 -8.12
C ASP A 11 0.01 5.31 -7.27
N ILE A 12 0.46 5.32 -6.01
CA ILE A 12 0.29 6.49 -5.15
C ILE A 12 1.35 7.56 -5.42
N THR A 13 0.93 8.82 -5.29
CA THR A 13 1.82 9.99 -5.45
C THR A 13 2.92 9.99 -4.38
N ASP A 14 4.03 10.65 -4.68
CA ASP A 14 5.13 10.83 -3.72
C ASP A 14 4.67 11.53 -2.44
N GLU A 15 3.78 12.51 -2.55
CA GLU A 15 3.22 13.26 -1.42
C GLU A 15 2.42 12.34 -0.48
N LEU A 16 1.54 11.52 -1.07
CA LEU A 16 0.77 10.52 -0.32
C LEU A 16 1.70 9.49 0.32
N TRP A 17 2.72 9.04 -0.41
CA TRP A 17 3.72 8.13 0.12
C TRP A 17 4.48 8.71 1.32
N CYS A 18 4.90 9.97 1.26
CA CYS A 18 5.58 10.65 2.36
C CYS A 18 4.74 10.67 3.65
N LYS A 19 3.42 10.75 3.53
CA LYS A 19 2.51 10.68 4.68
C LYS A 19 2.36 9.26 5.22
N ILE A 20 2.34 8.25 4.36
CA ILE A 20 2.14 6.84 4.74
C ILE A 20 3.42 6.17 5.25
N ALA A 21 4.58 6.51 4.67
CA ALA A 21 5.86 5.86 4.96
C ALA A 21 6.24 5.82 6.45
N PRO A 22 5.97 6.87 7.28
CA PRO A 22 6.26 6.87 8.71
C PRO A 22 5.49 5.82 9.51
N PHE A 23 4.35 5.32 9.01
CA PHE A 23 3.57 4.28 9.71
C PHE A 23 4.22 2.90 9.62
N PHE A 24 5.11 2.69 8.66
CA PHE A 24 5.88 1.46 8.58
C PHE A 24 7.02 1.50 9.61
N PRO A 25 7.31 0.37 10.30
CA PRO A 25 8.34 0.31 11.36
C PRO A 25 9.77 0.65 10.89
N ASN A 26 10.00 0.78 9.58
CA ASN A 26 11.27 1.19 8.99
C ASN A 26 11.22 2.65 8.47
N GLY A 27 10.27 3.44 8.95
CA GLY A 27 10.20 4.87 8.71
C GLY A 27 11.54 5.51 9.06
N THR A 28 12.13 6.17 8.07
CA THR A 28 13.36 6.98 8.17
C THR A 28 14.68 6.21 8.37
N GLY A 29 15.40 6.01 7.27
CA GLY A 29 16.85 6.24 7.28
C GLY A 29 17.81 5.17 7.81
N LYS A 30 17.46 3.88 7.95
CA LYS A 30 18.48 2.83 8.16
C LYS A 30 18.84 2.09 6.88
N ARG A 31 20.09 2.30 6.46
CA ARG A 31 20.87 1.64 5.40
C ARG A 31 20.75 0.12 5.51
N GLY A 32 19.69 -0.45 4.93
CA GLY A 32 19.41 -1.88 4.96
C GLY A 32 18.21 -2.22 4.08
N ARG A 33 18.49 -2.53 2.81
CA ARG A 33 17.57 -2.99 1.74
C ARG A 33 16.57 -1.91 1.26
N PRO A 34 16.33 -1.76 -0.07
CA PRO A 34 15.76 -0.54 -0.61
C PRO A 34 14.33 -0.30 -0.09
N THR A 35 14.04 0.96 0.24
CA THR A 35 12.70 1.53 0.52
C THR A 35 11.64 1.18 -0.55
N GLY A 36 12.06 0.62 -1.69
CA GLY A 36 11.22 0.13 -2.77
C GLY A 36 10.22 -0.97 -2.37
N ASP A 37 10.47 -1.81 -1.37
CA ASP A 37 9.52 -2.91 -1.05
C ASP A 37 8.26 -2.45 -0.29
N ASN A 38 8.33 -1.38 0.51
CA ASN A 38 7.14 -0.89 1.22
C ASN A 38 6.25 -0.06 0.28
N ARG A 39 6.86 0.78 -0.56
CA ARG A 39 6.11 1.57 -1.54
C ARG A 39 5.49 0.67 -2.60
N ARG A 40 6.26 -0.29 -3.12
CA ARG A 40 5.75 -1.27 -4.09
C ARG A 40 4.63 -2.13 -3.50
N PHE A 41 4.76 -2.55 -2.24
CA PHE A 41 3.69 -3.22 -1.51
C PHE A 41 2.43 -2.35 -1.44
N PHE A 42 2.57 -1.07 -1.08
CA PHE A 42 1.43 -0.17 -0.97
C PHE A 42 0.79 0.13 -2.34
N ASN A 43 1.59 0.31 -3.40
CA ASN A 43 1.09 0.43 -4.76
C ASN A 43 0.33 -0.83 -5.19
N ALA A 44 0.80 -2.02 -4.83
CA ALA A 44 0.10 -3.28 -5.12
C ALA A 44 -1.27 -3.35 -4.45
N VAL A 45 -1.33 -2.96 -3.17
CA VAL A 45 -2.59 -2.89 -2.41
C VAL A 45 -3.52 -1.85 -3.04
N ALA A 46 -2.99 -0.68 -3.41
CA ALA A 46 -3.76 0.38 -4.07
C ALA A 46 -4.31 -0.07 -5.42
N TRP A 47 -3.54 -0.84 -6.20
CA TRP A 47 -3.98 -1.39 -7.47
C TRP A 47 -5.14 -2.38 -7.27
N ILE A 48 -5.05 -3.29 -6.29
CA ILE A 48 -6.12 -4.26 -6.00
C ILE A 48 -7.40 -3.54 -5.57
N ILE A 49 -7.28 -2.56 -4.67
CA ILE A 49 -8.42 -1.79 -4.18
C ILE A 49 -9.08 -1.01 -5.33
N ARG A 50 -8.30 -0.28 -6.14
CA ARG A 50 -8.85 0.53 -7.24
C ARG A 50 -9.43 -0.28 -8.39
N SER A 51 -8.86 -1.44 -8.67
CA SER A 51 -9.33 -2.31 -9.75
C SER A 51 -10.46 -3.25 -9.33
N GLY A 52 -10.58 -3.56 -8.04
CA GLY A 52 -11.46 -4.62 -7.54
C GLY A 52 -11.08 -6.03 -8.00
N ALA A 53 -9.92 -6.18 -8.66
CA ALA A 53 -9.47 -7.45 -9.20
C ALA A 53 -9.06 -8.42 -8.08
N PRO A 54 -9.20 -9.74 -8.29
CA PRO A 54 -8.72 -10.72 -7.32
C PRO A 54 -7.21 -10.63 -7.17
N TRP A 55 -6.69 -10.91 -5.97
CA TRP A 55 -5.25 -10.88 -5.67
C TRP A 55 -4.38 -11.64 -6.66
N ARG A 56 -4.89 -12.75 -7.23
CA ARG A 56 -4.14 -13.59 -8.18
C ARG A 56 -3.87 -12.90 -9.51
N ASP A 57 -4.64 -11.87 -9.84
CA ASP A 57 -4.51 -11.09 -11.08
C ASP A 57 -3.60 -9.87 -10.91
N LEU A 58 -2.99 -9.71 -9.73
CA LEU A 58 -2.03 -8.65 -9.48
C LEU A 58 -0.90 -8.69 -10.53
N PRO A 59 -0.60 -7.57 -11.20
CA PRO A 59 0.48 -7.51 -12.16
C PRO A 59 1.82 -7.93 -11.55
N PRO A 60 2.62 -8.76 -12.25
CA PRO A 60 3.91 -9.25 -11.74
C PRO A 60 4.91 -8.10 -11.46
N ASP A 61 4.71 -6.93 -12.06
CA ASP A 61 5.47 -5.71 -11.79
C ASP A 61 5.38 -5.24 -10.34
N TYR A 62 4.32 -5.61 -9.62
CA TYR A 62 4.18 -5.34 -8.18
C TYR A 62 4.83 -6.41 -7.29
N GLY A 63 5.12 -7.59 -7.83
CA GLY A 63 5.74 -8.70 -7.13
C GLY A 63 4.81 -9.89 -6.98
N ASN A 64 5.21 -10.86 -6.15
CA ASN A 64 4.42 -12.06 -5.92
C ASN A 64 3.15 -11.73 -5.13
N TRP A 65 1.99 -11.98 -5.75
CA TRP A 65 0.68 -11.71 -5.15
C TRP A 65 0.50 -12.37 -3.78
N ASN A 66 1.00 -13.60 -3.59
CA ASN A 66 0.81 -14.33 -2.35
C ASN A 66 1.63 -13.69 -1.22
N SER A 67 2.86 -13.27 -1.50
CA SER A 67 3.69 -12.56 -0.53
C SER A 67 3.06 -11.23 -0.11
N ILE A 68 2.46 -10.51 -1.06
CA ILE A 68 1.77 -9.24 -0.81
C ILE A 68 0.51 -9.48 0.00
N PHE A 69 -0.33 -10.44 -0.37
CA PHE A 69 -1.54 -10.80 0.37
C PHE A 69 -1.25 -11.23 1.80
N VAL A 70 -0.24 -12.11 2.02
CA VAL A 70 0.17 -12.53 3.37
C VAL A 70 0.62 -11.34 4.21
N ARG A 71 1.40 -10.42 3.63
CA ARG A 71 1.84 -9.21 4.32
C ARG A 71 0.66 -8.28 4.64
N PHE A 72 -0.24 -8.08 3.69
CA PHE A 72 -1.46 -7.31 3.86
C PHE A 72 -2.32 -7.85 5.01
N ARG A 73 -2.55 -9.17 5.05
CA ARG A 73 -3.33 -9.83 6.11
C ARG A 73 -2.66 -9.71 7.48
N ARG A 74 -1.32 -9.79 7.55
CA ARG A 74 -0.57 -9.57 8.79
C ARG A 74 -0.72 -8.14 9.32
N LEU A 75 -0.63 -7.15 8.43
CA LEU A 75 -0.84 -5.74 8.79
C LEU A 75 -2.27 -5.46 9.21
N ALA A 76 -3.26 -6.08 8.56
CA ALA A 76 -4.66 -6.00 8.97
C ALA A 76 -4.88 -6.55 10.37
N LYS A 77 -4.34 -7.74 10.66
CA LYS A 77 -4.40 -8.32 12.01
C LYS A 77 -3.69 -7.47 13.07
N ALA A 78 -2.66 -6.72 12.69
CA ALA A 78 -1.93 -5.81 13.57
C ALA A 78 -2.62 -4.44 13.75
N GLY A 79 -3.80 -4.20 13.15
CA GLY A 79 -4.51 -2.93 13.24
C GLY A 79 -3.84 -1.78 12.46
N PHE A 80 -2.92 -2.10 11.55
CA PHE A 80 -2.19 -1.08 10.77
C PHE A 80 -3.15 -0.21 9.95
N TRP A 81 -4.13 -0.83 9.27
CA TRP A 81 -5.08 -0.11 8.42
C TRP A 81 -6.00 0.82 9.21
N GLU A 82 -6.42 0.40 10.41
CA GLU A 82 -7.24 1.21 11.32
C GLU A 82 -6.43 2.44 11.80
N LYS A 83 -5.18 2.22 12.22
CA LYS A 83 -4.27 3.31 12.62
C LYS A 83 -3.99 4.28 11.46
N LEU A 84 -3.82 3.75 10.25
CA LEU A 84 -3.62 4.55 9.06
C LEU A 84 -4.88 5.39 8.79
N ALA A 85 -6.05 4.76 8.72
CA ALA A 85 -7.33 5.45 8.49
C ALA A 85 -7.59 6.55 9.51
N SER A 86 -7.42 6.28 10.81
CA SER A 86 -7.61 7.29 11.86
C SER A 86 -6.67 8.48 11.75
N SER A 87 -5.48 8.31 11.18
CA SER A 87 -4.51 9.41 11.00
C SER A 87 -4.78 10.26 9.76
N PHE A 88 -5.64 9.77 8.86
CA PHE A 88 -5.98 10.42 7.60
C PHE A 88 -7.46 10.79 7.48
N SER A 89 -8.25 10.66 8.56
CA SER A 89 -9.67 11.03 8.58
C SER A 89 -9.95 12.45 8.10
N ASP A 90 -8.98 13.37 8.28
CA ASP A 90 -9.08 14.78 7.87
C ASP A 90 -8.53 15.06 6.46
N CYS A 91 -8.04 14.03 5.74
CA CYS A 91 -7.42 14.17 4.42
C CYS A 91 -8.15 13.30 3.38
N PRO A 92 -8.94 13.90 2.47
CA PRO A 92 -9.72 13.17 1.45
C PRO A 92 -8.89 12.25 0.54
N ASP A 93 -7.59 12.48 0.45
CA ASP A 93 -6.66 11.76 -0.42
C ASP A 93 -6.51 10.25 -0.08
N LEU A 94 -6.96 9.84 1.12
CA LEU A 94 -7.04 8.43 1.55
C LEU A 94 -8.47 7.89 1.67
N GLU A 95 -9.49 8.60 1.17
CA GLU A 95 -10.88 8.15 1.22
C GLU A 95 -11.04 6.71 0.69
N TRP A 96 -10.31 6.36 -0.38
CA TRP A 96 -10.27 5.01 -0.94
C TRP A 96 -9.68 3.94 0.02
N VAL A 97 -8.70 4.29 0.86
CA VAL A 97 -8.16 3.36 1.89
C VAL A 97 -9.21 3.10 2.96
N MET A 98 -9.99 4.13 3.31
CA MET A 98 -11.02 4.06 4.35
C MET A 98 -12.25 3.27 3.88
N LEU A 99 -12.66 3.46 2.62
CA LEU A 99 -13.76 2.70 2.00
C LEU A 99 -13.48 1.20 2.00
N ASP A 100 -12.27 0.78 1.61
CA ASP A 100 -11.93 -0.64 1.55
C ASP A 100 -11.59 -1.28 2.89
N ALA A 101 -11.05 -0.53 3.88
CA ALA A 101 -10.87 -1.06 5.24
C ALA A 101 -12.20 -1.55 5.85
N SER A 102 -13.32 -0.94 5.44
CA SER A 102 -14.67 -1.41 5.80
C SER A 102 -15.08 -2.70 5.07
N HIS A 103 -14.64 -2.89 3.82
CA HIS A 103 -14.92 -4.08 3.00
C HIS A 103 -14.01 -5.27 3.34
N ILE A 104 -12.78 -5.03 3.78
CA ILE A 104 -11.80 -6.07 4.16
C ILE A 104 -12.27 -6.90 5.37
N LYS A 105 -13.20 -6.39 6.19
CA LYS A 105 -13.80 -7.12 7.32
C LYS A 105 -14.82 -8.20 6.89
N VAL A 106 -15.18 -8.31 5.61
CA VAL A 106 -16.33 -9.13 5.15
C VAL A 106 -15.92 -10.40 4.37
N HIS A 107 -14.63 -10.74 4.25
CA HIS A 107 -14.19 -12.00 3.61
C HIS A 107 -13.36 -12.91 4.52
#